data_AF-A0A542SI96-F1
#
_entry.id   AF-A0A542SI96-F1
#
_cell.length_a   1.000
_cell.length_b   1.000
_cell.length_c   1.000
_cell.angle_alpha   90.00
_cell.angle_beta   90.00
_cell.angle_gamma   90.00
#
_symmetry.space_group_name_H-M   'P 1'
#
loop_
_entity.id
_entity.type
_entity.pdbx_description
1 polymer ?
#
loop_
_entity_poly.entity_id
_entity_poly.type
_entity_poly.pdbx_seq_one_letter_code
_entity_poly.pdbx_strand_id
1 'polypeptide(L)'
;MKKLVSSLVMATLLFSGISGVTAADAAVTHSKAEKKEENRAKLNAKAAKWGVETTDKANREVKAAIQEAKAAKKAENAEKKAAKEAKKQEQLAKLNEKAVKLGVDTAGKTAKEVKAAIKEAKVAKKAENAEKKAAKEAKKQEQLQNLKEKAAKWGVDTAGKSAKEIKADIEAMKAEKKENKK
;
A
#
# COMPACT_ATOMS: atom_id res chain seq x y z
N MET A 1 -30.32 -12.96 48.30
CA MET A 1 -31.02 -14.11 48.89
C MET A 1 -31.02 -15.27 47.89
N LYS A 2 -30.24 -16.31 48.16
CA LYS A 2 -30.46 -17.70 47.70
C LYS A 2 -29.67 -18.60 48.64
N LYS A 3 -30.42 -19.43 49.36
CA LYS A 3 -30.01 -20.34 50.44
C LYS A 3 -29.60 -21.71 49.86
N LEU A 4 -29.20 -22.59 50.78
CA LEU A 4 -28.85 -24.04 50.72
C LEU A 4 -27.33 -24.23 50.80
N VAL A 5 -26.71 -24.31 51.99
CA VAL A 5 -26.85 -25.30 53.09
C VAL A 5 -26.64 -26.74 52.59
N SER A 6 -25.43 -27.28 52.80
CA SER A 6 -25.18 -28.59 53.43
C SER A 6 -23.68 -28.93 53.33
N SER A 7 -22.86 -28.45 54.28
CA SER A 7 -21.54 -29.03 54.53
C SER A 7 -21.69 -30.02 55.67
N LEU A 8 -21.92 -31.28 55.32
CA LEU A 8 -21.82 -32.40 56.25
C LEU A 8 -20.35 -32.55 56.62
N VAL A 9 -20.03 -32.14 57.84
CA VAL A 9 -18.79 -32.47 58.55
C VAL A 9 -18.72 -33.98 58.67
N MET A 10 -17.67 -34.59 58.11
CA MET A 10 -17.23 -35.91 58.55
C MET A 10 -15.74 -35.83 58.84
N ALA A 11 -15.45 -35.43 60.08
CA ALA A 11 -14.14 -35.56 60.68
C ALA A 11 -13.99 -36.96 61.30
N THR A 12 -12.72 -37.31 61.50
CA THR A 12 -12.14 -38.42 62.28
C THR A 12 -12.28 -39.83 61.68
N LEU A 13 -11.23 -40.34 61.03
CA LEU A 13 -10.06 -41.01 61.67
C LEU A 13 -10.48 -42.14 62.59
N LEU A 14 -10.48 -43.37 62.07
CA LEU A 14 -9.99 -44.52 62.82
C LEU A 14 -9.10 -45.36 61.91
N PHE A 15 -7.81 -45.15 62.14
CA PHE A 15 -6.68 -45.95 61.71
C PHE A 15 -6.75 -47.29 62.48
N SER A 16 -7.00 -48.40 61.79
CA SER A 16 -6.63 -49.72 62.31
C SER A 16 -6.54 -50.70 61.16
N GLY A 17 -5.33 -51.21 60.91
CA GLY A 17 -5.08 -52.20 59.86
C GLY A 17 -3.68 -52.10 59.28
N ILE A 18 -2.66 -52.38 60.08
CA ILE A 18 -1.32 -52.70 59.60
C ILE A 18 -1.37 -54.10 59.01
N SER A 19 -1.04 -54.27 57.74
CA SER A 19 -0.45 -55.50 57.21
C SER A 19 0.35 -55.15 55.97
N GLY A 20 1.65 -55.46 56.03
CA GLY A 20 2.66 -54.97 55.11
C GLY A 20 2.42 -55.41 53.67
N VAL A 21 2.53 -54.44 52.77
CA VAL A 21 2.98 -54.68 51.40
C VAL A 21 3.99 -53.59 51.06
N THR A 22 5.26 -54.01 51.06
CA THR A 22 6.42 -53.43 50.36
C THR A 22 6.41 -51.91 50.12
N ALA A 23 7.07 -51.19 51.03
CA ALA A 23 7.61 -49.85 50.79
C ALA A 23 8.78 -49.92 49.79
N ALA A 24 8.46 -50.05 48.51
CA ALA A 24 9.40 -49.82 47.40
C ALA A 24 8.73 -49.12 46.19
N ASP A 25 7.40 -48.96 46.18
CA ASP A 25 6.67 -48.39 45.03
C ASP A 25 5.86 -47.11 45.32
N ALA A 26 5.90 -46.58 46.55
CA ALA A 26 5.17 -45.35 46.91
C ALA A 26 5.94 -44.06 46.56
N ALA A 27 7.28 -44.08 46.52
CA ALA A 27 8.07 -42.88 46.19
C ALA A 27 8.03 -42.54 44.68
N VAL A 28 7.79 -43.53 43.82
CA VAL A 28 7.77 -43.35 42.35
C VAL A 28 6.39 -42.90 41.83
N THR A 29 5.32 -43.25 42.53
CA THR A 29 3.93 -42.99 42.10
C THR A 29 3.48 -41.54 42.36
N HIS A 30 3.93 -40.90 43.45
CA HIS A 30 3.65 -39.47 43.70
C HIS A 30 4.33 -38.54 42.67
N SER A 31 5.58 -38.80 42.28
CA SER A 31 6.29 -38.00 41.27
C SER A 31 5.63 -38.05 39.87
N LYS A 32 4.95 -39.15 39.53
CA LYS A 32 4.38 -39.37 38.19
C LYS A 32 3.00 -38.71 38.04
N ALA A 33 2.22 -38.63 39.11
CA ALA A 33 0.93 -37.95 39.13
C ALA A 33 1.09 -36.42 39.06
N GLU A 34 1.98 -35.85 39.89
CA GLU A 34 2.29 -34.41 39.90
C GLU A 34 2.83 -33.93 38.54
N LYS A 35 3.74 -34.69 37.93
CA LYS A 35 4.25 -34.40 36.57
C LYS A 35 3.17 -34.46 35.49
N LYS A 36 2.13 -35.29 35.66
CA LYS A 36 1.01 -35.40 34.70
C LYS A 36 0.07 -34.20 34.81
N GLU A 37 -0.16 -33.73 36.03
CA GLU A 37 -0.96 -32.54 36.33
C GLU A 37 -0.27 -31.26 35.84
N GLU A 38 1.03 -31.09 36.13
CA GLU A 38 1.82 -29.95 35.66
C GLU A 38 1.86 -29.89 34.12
N ASN A 39 2.01 -31.05 33.46
CA ASN A 39 1.96 -31.13 32.00
C ASN A 39 0.59 -30.78 31.42
N ARG A 40 -0.51 -31.12 32.12
CA ARG A 40 -1.87 -30.71 31.72
C ARG A 40 -2.03 -29.20 31.85
N ALA A 41 -1.59 -28.61 32.97
CA ALA A 41 -1.65 -27.16 33.18
C ALA A 41 -0.87 -26.39 32.10
N LYS A 42 0.34 -26.84 31.74
CA LYS A 42 1.14 -26.26 30.65
C LYS A 42 0.46 -26.40 29.27
N LEU A 43 -0.21 -27.52 29.00
CA LEU A 43 -0.96 -27.73 27.76
C LEU A 43 -2.19 -26.83 27.69
N ASN A 44 -2.95 -26.71 28.78
CA ASN A 44 -4.13 -25.84 28.85
C ASN A 44 -3.74 -24.35 28.70
N ALA A 45 -2.66 -23.91 29.34
CA ALA A 45 -2.13 -22.55 29.18
C ALA A 45 -1.71 -22.25 27.73
N LYS A 46 -1.08 -23.22 27.05
CA LYS A 46 -0.77 -23.10 25.61
C LYS A 46 -2.04 -23.10 24.77
N ALA A 47 -3.01 -23.96 25.06
CA ALA A 47 -4.27 -24.00 24.34
C ALA A 47 -5.00 -22.67 24.41
N ALA A 48 -5.13 -22.08 25.60
CA ALA A 48 -5.72 -20.76 25.79
C ALA A 48 -5.00 -19.67 24.97
N LYS A 49 -3.66 -19.68 24.93
CA LYS A 49 -2.87 -18.73 24.11
C LYS A 49 -3.15 -18.84 22.60
N TRP A 50 -3.50 -20.03 22.13
CA TRP A 50 -3.81 -20.29 20.72
C TRP A 50 -5.32 -20.37 20.46
N GLY A 51 -6.17 -20.04 21.42
CA GLY A 51 -7.63 -20.08 21.29
C GLY A 51 -8.21 -21.49 21.13
N VAL A 52 -7.49 -22.52 21.58
CA VAL A 52 -7.89 -23.92 21.48
C VAL A 52 -8.66 -24.34 22.73
N GLU A 53 -9.86 -24.88 22.55
CA GLU A 53 -10.67 -25.43 23.63
C GLU A 53 -10.14 -26.80 24.08
N THR A 54 -10.00 -26.97 25.41
CA THR A 54 -9.42 -28.16 26.06
C THR A 54 -10.42 -29.03 26.81
N THR A 55 -11.68 -28.60 26.91
CA THR A 55 -12.78 -29.30 27.59
C THR A 55 -12.96 -30.67 26.94
N ASP A 56 -13.03 -31.72 27.76
CA ASP A 56 -13.26 -33.12 27.36
C ASP A 56 -12.28 -33.72 26.34
N LYS A 57 -11.15 -33.05 26.07
CA LYS A 57 -10.11 -33.55 25.17
C LYS A 57 -8.97 -34.23 25.92
N ALA A 58 -8.44 -35.28 25.31
CA ALA A 58 -7.21 -35.91 25.76
C ALA A 58 -6.00 -35.00 25.49
N ASN A 59 -4.94 -35.11 26.29
CA ASN A 59 -3.73 -34.30 26.14
C ASN A 59 -3.11 -34.36 24.73
N ARG A 60 -3.23 -35.53 24.07
CA ARG A 60 -2.75 -35.74 22.71
C ARG A 60 -3.55 -34.90 21.71
N GLU A 61 -4.86 -34.84 21.85
CA GLU A 61 -5.77 -34.07 21.00
C GLU A 61 -5.58 -32.57 21.22
N VAL A 62 -5.45 -32.13 22.48
CA VAL A 62 -5.13 -30.73 22.80
C VAL A 62 -3.79 -30.32 22.17
N LYS A 63 -2.77 -31.19 22.23
CA LYS A 63 -1.48 -30.93 21.59
C LYS A 63 -1.60 -30.85 20.06
N ALA A 64 -2.38 -31.73 19.44
CA ALA A 64 -2.63 -31.71 18.00
C ALA A 64 -3.33 -30.42 17.57
N ALA A 65 -4.42 -30.06 18.25
CA ALA A 65 -5.17 -28.83 17.98
C ALA A 65 -4.33 -27.55 18.17
N ILE A 66 -3.43 -27.51 19.17
CA ILE A 66 -2.47 -26.39 19.32
C ILE A 66 -1.50 -26.32 18.13
N GLN A 67 -1.04 -27.46 17.61
CA GLN A 67 -0.13 -27.46 16.46
C GLN A 67 -0.85 -27.05 15.19
N GLU A 68 -2.10 -27.46 14.99
CA GLU A 68 -2.95 -27.02 13.89
C GLU A 68 -3.22 -25.51 13.96
N ALA A 69 -3.59 -24.99 15.13
CA ALA A 69 -3.79 -23.55 15.33
C ALA A 69 -2.52 -22.74 15.04
N LYS A 70 -1.35 -23.25 15.43
CA LYS A 70 -0.05 -22.65 15.08
C LYS A 70 0.25 -22.69 13.59
N ALA A 71 0.01 -23.82 12.96
CA ALA A 71 0.23 -24.01 11.53
C ALA A 71 -0.69 -23.09 10.73
N ALA A 72 -1.97 -23.01 11.08
CA ALA A 72 -2.95 -22.11 10.50
C ALA A 72 -2.51 -20.63 10.62
N LYS A 73 -2.11 -20.20 11.83
CA LYS A 73 -1.66 -18.81 12.05
C LYS A 73 -0.36 -18.50 11.32
N LYS A 74 0.53 -19.49 11.14
CA LYS A 74 1.76 -19.35 10.35
C LYS A 74 1.43 -19.23 8.85
N ALA A 75 0.51 -20.04 8.35
CA ALA A 75 0.03 -19.99 6.97
C ALA A 75 -0.63 -18.65 6.66
N GLU A 76 -1.56 -18.19 7.50
CA GLU A 76 -2.21 -16.88 7.35
C GLU A 76 -1.19 -15.72 7.35
N ASN A 77 -0.19 -15.77 8.22
CA ASN A 77 0.89 -14.78 8.23
C ASN A 77 1.76 -14.83 6.98
N ALA A 78 2.01 -16.02 6.42
CA ALA A 78 2.75 -16.19 5.18
C ALA A 78 1.96 -15.62 4.00
N GLU A 79 0.67 -15.91 3.90
CA GLU A 79 -0.23 -15.34 2.90
C GLU A 79 -0.31 -13.81 3.00
N LYS A 80 -0.43 -13.26 4.21
CA LYS A 80 -0.41 -11.81 4.44
C LYS A 80 0.91 -11.17 4.00
N LYS A 81 2.04 -11.85 4.16
CA LYS A 81 3.34 -11.36 3.67
C LYS A 81 3.41 -11.42 2.16
N ALA A 82 3.03 -12.54 1.55
CA ALA A 82 2.99 -12.72 0.10
C ALA A 82 2.08 -11.67 -0.57
N ALA A 83 0.88 -11.44 -0.03
CA ALA A 83 -0.04 -10.42 -0.53
C ALA A 83 0.54 -9.00 -0.44
N LYS A 84 1.27 -8.68 0.64
CA LYS A 84 1.96 -7.38 0.77
C LYS A 84 3.10 -7.22 -0.23
N GLU A 85 3.84 -8.27 -0.51
CA GLU A 85 4.92 -8.26 -1.51
C GLU A 85 4.36 -8.13 -2.93
N ALA A 86 3.32 -8.90 -3.28
CA ALA A 86 2.61 -8.77 -4.55
C ALA A 86 2.11 -7.34 -4.78
N LYS A 87 1.47 -6.72 -3.77
CA LYS A 87 1.00 -5.34 -3.86
C LYS A 87 2.15 -4.32 -4.03
N LYS A 88 3.30 -4.55 -3.40
CA LYS A 88 4.49 -3.69 -3.59
C LYS A 88 5.03 -3.81 -5.01
N GLN A 89 5.10 -5.03 -5.56
CA GLN A 89 5.55 -5.27 -6.92
C GLN A 89 4.60 -4.64 -7.94
N GLU A 90 3.28 -4.80 -7.77
CA GLU A 90 2.27 -4.18 -8.63
C GLU A 90 2.37 -2.65 -8.61
N GLN A 91 2.56 -2.05 -7.43
CA GLN A 91 2.78 -0.60 -7.30
C GLN A 91 4.06 -0.14 -8.00
N LEU A 92 5.14 -0.91 -7.88
CA LEU A 92 6.42 -0.60 -8.52
C LEU A 92 6.31 -0.71 -10.04
N ALA A 93 5.62 -1.73 -10.57
CA ALA A 93 5.34 -1.88 -12.00
C ALA A 93 4.55 -0.68 -12.55
N LYS A 94 3.45 -0.29 -11.88
CA LYS A 94 2.66 0.90 -12.26
C LYS A 94 3.44 2.22 -12.20
N LEU A 95 4.41 2.31 -11.29
CA LEU A 95 5.30 3.48 -11.21
C LEU A 95 6.31 3.45 -12.36
N ASN A 96 6.90 2.31 -12.67
CA ASN A 96 7.83 2.17 -13.80
C ASN A 96 7.16 2.51 -15.13
N GLU A 97 5.94 2.04 -15.39
CA GLU A 97 5.18 2.43 -16.60
C GLU A 97 5.00 3.95 -16.72
N LYS A 98 4.66 4.61 -15.60
CA LYS A 98 4.49 6.07 -15.55
C LYS A 98 5.82 6.80 -15.76
N ALA A 99 6.91 6.26 -15.23
CA ALA A 99 8.24 6.82 -15.39
C ALA A 99 8.72 6.73 -16.84
N VAL A 100 8.57 5.57 -17.49
CA VAL A 100 8.90 5.38 -18.91
C VAL A 100 8.14 6.38 -19.79
N LYS A 101 6.84 6.57 -19.54
CA LYS A 101 6.03 7.55 -20.29
C LYS A 101 6.50 9.00 -20.14
N LEU A 102 7.19 9.31 -19.04
CA LEU A 102 7.76 10.63 -18.77
C LEU A 102 9.24 10.73 -19.12
N GLY A 103 9.88 9.66 -19.61
CA GLY A 103 11.31 9.61 -19.87
C GLY A 103 12.17 9.58 -18.61
N VAL A 104 11.62 9.11 -17.49
CA VAL A 104 12.32 9.00 -16.21
C VAL A 104 12.96 7.63 -16.09
N ASP A 105 14.27 7.60 -15.85
CA ASP A 105 14.98 6.36 -15.54
C ASP A 105 14.63 5.86 -14.12
N THR A 106 14.26 4.59 -14.04
CA THR A 106 13.90 3.90 -12.80
C THR A 106 14.90 2.81 -12.39
N ALA A 107 15.97 2.60 -13.16
CA ALA A 107 16.99 1.62 -12.85
C ALA A 107 17.62 1.91 -11.48
N GLY A 108 17.71 0.87 -10.64
CA GLY A 108 18.30 0.96 -9.30
C GLY A 108 17.51 1.78 -8.27
N LYS A 109 16.35 2.34 -8.62
CA LYS A 109 15.57 3.20 -7.72
C LYS A 109 14.49 2.44 -6.95
N THR A 110 14.28 2.84 -5.71
CA THR A 110 13.14 2.38 -4.91
C THR A 110 11.82 2.99 -5.38
N ALA A 111 10.69 2.37 -5.05
CA ALA A 111 9.36 2.90 -5.40
C ALA A 111 9.14 4.35 -4.93
N LYS A 112 9.73 4.76 -3.79
CA LYS A 112 9.62 6.14 -3.29
C LYS A 112 10.38 7.11 -4.18
N GLU A 113 11.60 6.76 -4.57
CA GLU A 113 12.46 7.57 -5.44
C GLU A 113 11.87 7.67 -6.85
N VAL A 114 11.38 6.56 -7.42
CA VAL A 114 10.67 6.58 -8.70
C VAL A 114 9.46 7.52 -8.64
N LYS A 115 8.68 7.49 -7.55
CA LYS A 115 7.53 8.38 -7.38
C LYS A 115 7.93 9.85 -7.27
N ALA A 116 9.05 10.16 -6.61
CA ALA A 116 9.58 11.52 -6.52
C ALA A 116 10.05 12.01 -7.90
N ALA A 117 10.87 11.22 -8.59
CA ALA A 117 11.35 11.54 -9.93
C ALA A 117 10.22 11.74 -10.95
N ILE A 118 9.15 10.93 -10.88
CA ILE A 118 7.93 11.12 -11.69
C ILE A 118 7.28 12.48 -11.42
N LYS A 119 7.20 12.91 -10.15
CA LYS A 119 6.60 14.20 -9.82
C LYS A 119 7.42 15.35 -10.38
N GLU A 120 8.73 15.30 -10.21
CA GLU A 120 9.66 16.31 -10.74
C GLU A 120 9.57 16.39 -12.27
N ALA A 121 9.61 15.24 -12.96
CA ALA A 121 9.47 15.20 -14.41
C ALA A 121 8.13 15.76 -14.91
N LYS A 122 7.03 15.55 -14.17
CA LYS A 122 5.74 16.17 -14.48
C LYS A 122 5.77 17.69 -14.34
N VAL A 123 6.41 18.21 -13.30
CA VAL A 123 6.54 19.65 -13.09
C VAL A 123 7.40 20.27 -14.20
N ALA A 124 8.53 19.64 -14.53
CA ALA A 124 9.41 20.07 -15.61
C ALA A 124 8.69 20.09 -16.97
N LYS A 125 7.98 19.01 -17.35
CA LYS A 125 7.16 18.95 -18.57
C LYS A 125 6.07 20.02 -18.60
N LYS A 126 5.47 20.34 -17.46
CA LYS A 126 4.45 21.39 -17.38
C LYS A 126 5.07 22.77 -17.60
N ALA A 127 6.22 23.04 -17.01
CA ALA A 127 6.97 24.28 -17.21
C ALA A 127 7.40 24.45 -18.67
N GLU A 128 7.99 23.41 -19.28
CA GLU A 128 8.40 23.41 -20.69
C GLU A 128 7.20 23.70 -21.63
N ASN A 129 6.05 23.09 -21.36
CA ASN A 129 4.85 23.34 -22.16
C ASN A 129 4.30 24.76 -21.98
N ALA A 130 4.41 25.33 -20.78
CA ALA A 130 4.01 26.72 -20.52
C ALA A 130 4.94 27.69 -21.26
N GLU A 131 6.25 27.45 -21.22
CA GLU A 131 7.24 28.24 -21.95
C GLU A 131 7.02 28.15 -23.47
N LYS A 132 6.79 26.95 -24.02
CA LYS A 132 6.46 26.78 -25.44
C LYS A 132 5.19 27.52 -25.84
N LYS A 133 4.17 27.58 -24.97
CA LYS A 133 2.97 28.38 -25.22
C LYS A 133 3.28 29.87 -25.20
N ALA A 134 4.02 30.33 -24.21
CA ALA A 134 4.43 31.74 -24.11
C ALA A 134 5.25 32.17 -25.33
N ALA A 135 6.22 31.35 -25.76
CA ALA A 135 7.03 31.62 -26.95
C ALA A 135 6.20 31.65 -28.25
N LYS A 136 5.19 30.77 -28.39
CA LYS A 136 4.27 30.81 -29.53
C LYS A 136 3.42 32.08 -29.55
N GLU A 137 2.92 32.50 -28.38
CA GLU A 137 2.12 33.71 -28.28
C GLU A 137 2.97 34.96 -28.57
N ALA A 138 4.19 35.03 -28.04
CA ALA A 138 5.13 36.11 -28.33
C ALA A 138 5.44 36.21 -29.84
N LYS A 139 5.74 35.08 -30.50
CA LYS A 139 5.95 35.06 -31.97
C LYS A 139 4.72 35.51 -32.75
N LYS A 140 3.51 35.14 -32.30
CA LYS A 140 2.26 35.55 -32.94
C LYS A 140 2.04 37.06 -32.79
N GLN A 141 2.34 37.63 -31.62
CA GLN A 141 2.27 39.07 -31.39
C GLN A 141 3.29 39.84 -32.23
N GLU A 142 4.54 39.36 -32.30
CA GLU A 142 5.58 39.94 -33.15
C GLU A 142 5.18 39.93 -34.63
N GLN A 143 4.66 38.81 -35.14
CA GLN A 143 4.14 38.72 -36.50
C GLN A 143 3.00 39.70 -36.76
N LEU A 144 2.10 39.88 -35.79
CA LEU A 144 1.00 40.82 -35.90
C LEU A 144 1.49 42.27 -35.91
N GLN A 145 2.45 42.64 -35.06
CA GLN A 145 3.08 43.97 -35.07
C GLN A 145 3.77 44.24 -36.40
N ASN A 146 4.59 43.30 -36.89
CA ASN A 146 5.26 43.40 -38.19
C ASN A 146 4.27 43.55 -39.36
N LEU A 147 3.11 42.90 -39.30
CA LEU A 147 2.05 43.09 -40.29
C LEU A 147 1.41 44.48 -40.19
N LYS A 148 1.14 44.97 -38.98
CA LYS A 148 0.57 46.31 -38.76
C LYS A 148 1.51 47.41 -39.23
N GLU A 149 2.81 47.30 -38.97
CA GLU A 149 3.81 48.24 -39.50
C GLU A 149 3.87 48.23 -41.03
N LYS A 150 3.78 47.04 -41.64
CA LYS A 150 3.67 46.94 -43.10
C LYS A 150 2.38 47.58 -43.59
N ALA A 151 1.25 47.32 -42.96
CA ALA A 151 -0.03 47.92 -43.32
C ALA A 151 0.04 49.45 -43.30
N ALA A 152 0.62 50.03 -42.23
CA ALA A 152 0.82 51.47 -42.11
C ALA A 152 1.68 52.03 -43.27
N LYS A 153 2.76 51.35 -43.66
CA LYS A 153 3.60 51.74 -44.82
C LYS A 153 2.83 51.76 -46.14
N TRP A 154 1.83 50.91 -46.29
CA TRP A 154 1.00 50.82 -47.50
C TRP A 154 -0.32 51.60 -47.39
N GLY A 155 -0.59 52.26 -46.26
CA GLY A 155 -1.84 53.01 -46.03
C GLY A 155 -3.06 52.12 -45.78
N VAL A 156 -2.86 50.86 -45.38
CA VAL A 156 -3.93 49.90 -45.10
C VAL A 156 -4.41 50.05 -43.66
N ASP A 157 -5.72 50.21 -43.46
CA ASP A 157 -6.33 50.16 -42.13
C ASP A 157 -6.33 48.74 -41.56
N THR A 158 -5.94 48.62 -40.30
CA THR A 158 -5.81 47.35 -39.56
C THR A 158 -6.81 47.20 -38.42
N ALA A 159 -7.64 48.21 -38.16
CA ALA A 159 -8.64 48.17 -37.09
C ALA A 159 -9.66 47.04 -37.35
N GLY A 160 -9.89 46.20 -36.34
CA GLY A 160 -10.86 45.10 -36.41
C GLY A 160 -10.50 43.93 -37.34
N LYS A 161 -9.39 44.00 -38.09
CA LYS A 161 -9.01 42.97 -39.07
C LYS A 161 -8.10 41.89 -38.46
N SER A 162 -8.28 40.66 -38.91
CA SER A 162 -7.40 39.54 -38.59
C SER A 162 -6.04 39.67 -39.30
N ALA A 163 -5.03 38.97 -38.80
CA ALA A 163 -3.69 38.95 -39.43
C ALA A 163 -3.72 38.51 -40.91
N LYS A 164 -4.65 37.62 -41.27
CA LYS A 164 -4.82 37.15 -42.66
C LYS A 164 -5.39 38.25 -43.55
N GLU A 165 -6.42 38.95 -43.09
CA GLU A 165 -7.05 40.06 -43.81
C GLU A 165 -6.08 41.22 -44.01
N ILE A 166 -5.35 41.61 -42.95
CA ILE A 166 -4.31 42.65 -43.05
C ILE A 166 -3.27 42.27 -44.12
N LYS A 167 -2.85 41.01 -44.18
CA LYS A 167 -1.89 40.55 -45.18
C LYS A 167 -2.45 40.64 -46.61
N ALA A 168 -3.69 40.18 -46.81
CA ALA A 168 -4.36 40.24 -48.11
C ALA A 168 -4.51 41.69 -48.60
N ASP A 169 -4.93 42.60 -47.73
CA ASP A 169 -5.11 44.01 -48.06
C ASP A 169 -3.77 44.70 -48.41
N ILE A 170 -2.68 44.36 -47.71
CA ILE A 170 -1.33 44.83 -48.06
C ILE A 170 -0.92 44.35 -49.45
N GLU A 171 -1.21 43.09 -49.80
CA GLU A 171 -0.87 42.54 -51.12
C GLU A 171 -1.70 43.18 -52.24
N ALA A 172 -2.99 43.42 -52.02
CA ALA A 172 -3.85 44.15 -52.95
C ALA A 172 -3.35 45.59 -53.19
N MET A 173 -3.05 46.34 -52.12
CA MET A 173 -2.50 47.71 -52.24
C MET A 173 -1.15 47.76 -52.93
N LYS A 174 -0.31 46.74 -52.75
CA LYS A 174 0.97 46.61 -53.47
C LYS A 174 0.78 46.38 -54.97
N ALA A 175 -0.22 45.58 -55.36
CA ALA A 175 -0.52 45.31 -56.76
C ALA A 175 -1.06 46.56 -57.46
N GLU A 176 -2.02 47.25 -56.84
CA GLU A 176 -2.62 48.49 -57.36
C GLU A 176 -1.56 49.59 -57.58
N LYS A 177 -0.67 49.82 -56.59
CA LYS A 177 0.42 50.80 -56.74
C LYS A 177 1.48 50.41 -57.77
N LYS A 178 1.61 49.13 -58.14
CA LYS A 178 2.50 48.68 -59.22
C LYS A 178 1.87 48.90 -60.59
N GLU A 179 0.56 48.73 -60.70
CA GLU A 179 -0.18 48.92 -61.95
C GLU A 179 -0.30 50.41 -62.31
N ASN A 180 -0.59 51.28 -61.34
CA ASN A 180 -0.63 52.74 -61.55
C ASN A 180 0.75 53.40 -61.77
N LYS A 181 1.84 52.63 -61.75
CA LYS A 181 3.21 53.11 -62.00
C LYS A 181 3.79 52.66 -63.34
N LYS A 182 3.04 51.84 -64.10
CA LYS A 182 3.33 51.48 -65.50
C LYS A 182 2.57 52.40 -66.43
#